data_AF-A0A2M6Z8H7-F1
#
_entry.id   AF-A0A2M6Z8H7-F1
#
_cell.length_a   1.000
_cell.length_b   1.000
_cell.length_c   1.000
_cell.angle_alpha   90.00
_cell.angle_beta   90.00
_cell.angle_gamma   90.00
#
_symmetry.space_group_name_H-M   'P 1'
#
loop_
_entity.id
_entity.type
_entity.pdbx_description
1 polymer ?
#
loop_
_entity_poly.entity_id
_entity_poly.type
_entity_poly.pdbx_seq_one_letter_code
_entity_poly.pdbx_strand_id
1 'polypeptide(L)'
;MNRIFVFSRIAVFLILLSVTASADEKILSGISSDLTREITESLPAEGIVMYVQDQEIYIDLTKAKGAAIGKRYVVERIGAEIKHPITNEVLGNARNKVCEVEVTWLQDDFCKAKIVGEIENGGPRSKDIVRPSHPLVMRFPLRHQDGTLSKLSELVDGELTVLLTKISNIVTRQGQAISIKADAATTIVSAAPDADLAIAGNITNDAVELNIVQPATGVLVKTFTVPIPENLKQLGAEKIRALQTISSNGALEAIGYKESGELEIPLSFIPVDMTSADLDGDGVDEIIFAEEKHVRVCRLKLDGTLVELSRQSIGFSAKIFHIFAGDLNNDGKAEIFISEKHGNYVTSSAWRYINGKLERFWKGKDYLLRIVKMQDETILYGQKFGSARPFERGIIRMRLSGNNLVPSAAGLPNSLTLYDFTPLGKTGYIASLDYENKVNLFSSQGVSAWKSAESYGGSDVIIESGDKRNSMEERIGLLSIDISGDGVDELIAAQNLLEGGIAGGSIRLGMQKYKSGRIAALSLEGASLVERWKTKNYNGVLKGLTFARPLSRGWELVFFNIEDLNLFQKKATLRTLPLI
;
A
#
# COMPACT_ATOMS: atom_id res chain seq x y z
N MET A 1 -21.57 -17.43 -62.13
CA MET A 1 -21.89 -16.34 -61.19
C MET A 1 -21.68 -16.86 -59.78
N ASN A 2 -20.88 -16.11 -59.01
CA ASN A 2 -20.52 -16.35 -57.63
C ASN A 2 -21.75 -16.43 -56.70
N ARG A 3 -21.72 -17.33 -55.70
CA ARG A 3 -21.39 -16.96 -54.31
C ARG A 3 -21.47 -18.18 -53.38
N ILE A 4 -20.31 -18.50 -52.84
CA ILE A 4 -20.08 -19.26 -51.62
C ILE A 4 -20.60 -18.43 -50.44
N PHE A 5 -21.42 -19.00 -49.57
CA PHE A 5 -21.38 -18.67 -48.14
C PHE A 5 -21.55 -19.95 -47.32
N VAL A 6 -20.49 -20.23 -46.58
CA VAL A 6 -20.24 -21.40 -45.75
C VAL A 6 -21.01 -21.28 -44.44
N PHE A 7 -21.70 -22.36 -44.10
CA PHE A 7 -22.13 -22.68 -42.74
C PHE A 7 -20.89 -22.89 -41.84
N SER A 8 -20.76 -22.16 -40.73
CA SER A 8 -20.01 -22.64 -39.56
C SER A 8 -20.89 -22.45 -38.32
N ARG A 9 -21.50 -23.53 -37.85
CA ARG A 9 -21.00 -24.42 -36.78
C ARG A 9 -20.89 -23.70 -35.43
N ILE A 10 -22.06 -23.55 -34.82
CA ILE A 10 -22.27 -23.58 -33.38
C ILE A 10 -21.92 -25.00 -32.91
N ALA A 11 -20.81 -25.17 -32.20
CA ALA A 11 -20.60 -26.28 -31.24
C ALA A 11 -19.30 -26.07 -30.45
N VAL A 12 -19.48 -25.84 -29.14
CA VAL A 12 -18.69 -26.41 -28.03
C VAL A 12 -17.19 -26.11 -28.00
N PHE A 13 -16.77 -25.26 -27.07
CA PHE A 13 -15.73 -25.64 -26.10
C PHE A 13 -15.99 -24.92 -24.77
N LEU A 14 -16.75 -25.63 -23.92
CA LEU A 14 -17.02 -25.30 -22.54
C LEU A 14 -16.00 -26.10 -21.73
N ILE A 15 -14.86 -25.48 -21.39
CA ILE A 15 -14.02 -25.91 -20.27
C ILE A 15 -13.71 -24.66 -19.45
N LEU A 16 -14.64 -24.34 -18.55
CA LEU A 16 -14.29 -23.68 -17.30
C LEU A 16 -13.43 -24.67 -16.50
N LEU A 17 -12.11 -24.44 -16.46
CA LEU A 17 -11.29 -24.96 -15.38
C LEU A 17 -11.21 -23.84 -14.33
N SER A 18 -12.23 -23.82 -13.47
CA SER A 18 -12.19 -23.13 -12.20
C SER A 18 -11.15 -23.82 -11.32
N VAL A 19 -9.89 -23.42 -11.39
CA VAL A 19 -8.94 -23.66 -10.29
C VAL A 19 -9.12 -22.51 -9.31
N THR A 20 -10.15 -22.61 -8.48
CA THR A 20 -10.19 -21.85 -7.24
C THR A 20 -9.13 -22.46 -6.34
N ALA A 21 -7.96 -21.83 -6.25
CA ALA A 21 -7.07 -22.05 -5.10
C ALA A 21 -7.88 -21.64 -3.86
N SER A 22 -8.49 -22.63 -3.22
CA SER A 22 -9.15 -22.47 -1.92
C SER A 22 -8.09 -22.03 -0.91
N ALA A 23 -8.49 -21.27 0.10
CA ALA A 23 -7.63 -20.81 1.19
C ALA A 23 -7.08 -21.95 2.09
N ASP A 24 -7.22 -23.22 1.68
CA ASP A 24 -6.84 -24.43 2.43
C ASP A 24 -5.57 -25.13 1.91
N GLU A 25 -4.96 -24.69 0.81
CA GLU A 25 -3.74 -25.33 0.29
C GLU A 25 -2.50 -24.89 1.06
N LYS A 26 -2.06 -25.72 2.01
CA LYS A 26 -0.85 -25.50 2.82
C LYS A 26 0.39 -26.05 2.12
N ILE A 27 1.20 -25.17 1.54
CA ILE A 27 2.47 -25.48 0.84
C ILE A 27 3.49 -26.07 1.82
N LEU A 28 3.64 -25.47 3.00
CA LEU A 28 4.61 -25.89 4.01
C LEU A 28 4.14 -27.12 4.80
N SER A 29 2.94 -27.64 4.57
CA SER A 29 2.39 -28.77 5.33
C SER A 29 3.33 -29.99 5.36
N GLY A 30 3.93 -30.32 4.22
CA GLY A 30 4.84 -31.46 4.05
C GLY A 30 6.18 -31.35 4.80
N ILE A 31 6.56 -30.14 5.23
CA ILE A 31 7.79 -29.92 6.02
C ILE A 31 7.51 -29.27 7.37
N SER A 32 6.26 -28.97 7.70
CA SER A 32 5.89 -28.09 8.82
C SER A 32 6.42 -28.58 10.17
N SER A 33 6.38 -29.88 10.45
CA SER A 33 6.91 -30.48 11.67
C SER A 33 8.43 -30.39 11.73
N ASP A 34 9.11 -30.67 10.61
CA ASP A 34 10.57 -30.62 10.54
C ASP A 34 11.08 -29.18 10.62
N LEU A 35 10.40 -28.24 9.95
CA LEU A 35 10.69 -26.81 10.02
C LEU A 35 10.53 -26.28 11.45
N THR A 36 9.42 -26.62 12.11
CA THR A 36 9.18 -26.22 13.51
C THR A 36 10.24 -26.82 14.43
N ARG A 37 10.58 -28.10 14.25
CA ARG A 37 11.64 -28.78 15.01
C ARG A 37 12.98 -28.09 14.80
N GLU A 38 13.39 -27.85 13.56
CA GLU A 38 14.67 -27.23 13.21
C GLU A 38 14.80 -25.82 13.80
N ILE A 39 13.75 -25.00 13.69
CA ILE A 39 13.72 -23.68 14.31
C ILE A 39 13.92 -23.81 15.83
N THR A 40 13.17 -24.71 16.47
CA THR A 40 13.19 -24.92 17.93
C THR A 40 14.55 -25.43 18.41
N GLU A 41 15.14 -26.41 17.74
CA GLU A 41 16.46 -26.98 18.06
C GLU A 41 17.60 -25.98 17.82
N SER A 42 17.40 -25.03 16.91
CA SER A 42 18.37 -23.98 16.59
C SER A 42 18.28 -22.76 17.49
N LEU A 43 17.20 -22.64 18.28
CA LEU A 43 17.11 -21.59 19.29
C LEU A 43 18.25 -21.77 20.32
N PRO A 44 18.72 -20.67 20.93
CA PRO A 44 19.80 -20.75 21.90
C PRO A 44 19.40 -21.67 23.06
N ALA A 45 20.30 -22.58 23.42
CA ALA A 45 20.02 -23.59 24.44
C ALA A 45 19.84 -22.96 25.83
N GLU A 46 19.14 -23.69 26.70
CA GLU A 46 19.20 -23.41 28.13
C GLU A 46 20.61 -23.74 28.67
N GLY A 47 21.05 -22.96 29.63
CA GLY A 47 22.28 -23.15 30.36
C GLY A 47 22.02 -23.24 31.86
N ILE A 48 23.11 -23.39 32.60
CA ILE A 48 23.15 -23.53 34.03
C ILE A 48 24.19 -22.54 34.56
N VAL A 49 23.82 -21.85 35.63
CA VAL A 49 24.76 -21.04 36.40
C VAL A 49 25.77 -21.98 37.06
N MET A 50 27.02 -21.92 36.64
CA MET A 50 28.10 -22.73 37.20
C MET A 50 28.61 -22.12 38.49
N TYR A 51 28.85 -20.81 38.47
CA TYR A 51 29.49 -20.07 39.53
C TYR A 51 29.00 -18.61 39.56
N VAL A 52 28.92 -18.02 40.75
CA VAL A 52 28.45 -16.64 40.98
C VAL A 52 29.51 -15.91 41.79
N GLN A 53 29.93 -14.74 41.32
CA GLN A 53 30.88 -13.88 42.00
C GLN A 53 30.42 -12.42 41.92
N ASP A 54 30.07 -11.84 43.06
CA ASP A 54 29.56 -10.48 43.18
C ASP A 54 28.36 -10.20 42.25
N GLN A 55 28.53 -9.36 41.21
CA GLN A 55 27.49 -9.02 40.22
C GLN A 55 27.68 -9.76 38.89
N GLU A 56 28.57 -10.75 38.85
CA GLU A 56 28.94 -11.49 37.65
C GLU A 56 28.63 -12.98 37.85
N ILE A 57 28.11 -13.61 36.79
CA ILE A 57 27.80 -15.03 36.79
C ILE A 57 28.47 -15.73 35.63
N TYR A 58 28.86 -16.98 35.87
CA TYR A 58 29.46 -17.88 34.89
C TYR A 58 28.42 -18.91 34.50
N ILE A 59 28.15 -19.01 33.20
CA ILE A 59 27.07 -19.82 32.65
C ILE A 59 27.70 -20.80 31.65
N ASP A 60 27.27 -22.06 31.65
CA ASP A 60 27.73 -23.09 30.70
C ASP A 60 27.19 -22.90 29.26
N LEU A 61 26.94 -21.66 28.86
CA LEU A 61 26.54 -21.28 27.51
C LEU A 61 27.76 -20.85 26.71
N THR A 62 27.85 -21.36 25.49
CA THR A 62 28.97 -21.12 24.57
C THR A 62 28.46 -20.44 23.31
N LYS A 63 29.38 -19.99 22.44
CA LYS A 63 28.99 -19.49 21.11
C LYS A 63 28.16 -20.51 20.32
N ALA A 64 28.52 -21.80 20.43
CA ALA A 64 27.81 -22.89 19.77
C ALA A 64 26.40 -23.11 20.34
N LYS A 65 26.19 -22.85 21.64
CA LYS A 65 24.87 -22.87 22.28
C LYS A 65 24.07 -21.56 22.05
N GLY A 66 24.55 -20.67 21.19
CA GLY A 66 23.89 -19.43 20.80
C GLY A 66 24.17 -18.23 21.72
N ALA A 67 25.17 -18.27 22.59
CA ALA A 67 25.58 -17.09 23.37
C ALA A 67 26.41 -16.11 22.53
N ALA A 68 26.16 -14.82 22.75
CA ALA A 68 26.86 -13.71 22.10
C ALA A 68 27.04 -12.56 23.10
N ILE A 69 28.10 -11.78 22.95
CA ILE A 69 28.34 -10.59 23.79
C ILE A 69 27.20 -9.58 23.58
N GLY A 70 26.69 -9.00 24.68
CA GLY A 70 25.54 -8.09 24.70
C GLY A 70 24.18 -8.77 24.74
N LYS A 71 24.12 -10.09 24.57
CA LYS A 71 22.85 -10.84 24.59
C LYS A 71 22.34 -11.02 26.01
N ARG A 72 21.02 -10.93 26.16
CA ARG A 72 20.33 -11.04 27.46
C ARG A 72 19.69 -12.40 27.68
N TYR A 73 19.73 -12.84 28.92
CA TYR A 73 19.16 -14.08 29.41
C TYR A 73 18.41 -13.84 30.72
N VAL A 74 17.46 -14.72 31.01
CA VAL A 74 16.77 -14.77 32.31
C VAL A 74 17.35 -15.93 33.11
N VAL A 75 17.73 -15.64 34.35
CA VAL A 75 18.08 -16.66 35.34
C VAL A 75 16.82 -17.03 36.10
N GLU A 76 16.53 -18.32 36.19
CA GLU A 76 15.36 -18.88 36.87
C GLU A 76 15.75 -19.99 37.83
N ARG A 77 15.03 -20.06 38.94
CA ARG A 77 15.15 -21.15 39.91
C ARG A 77 13.95 -22.08 39.81
N ILE A 78 14.22 -23.38 39.73
CA ILE A 78 13.18 -24.41 39.81
C ILE A 78 12.55 -24.36 41.21
N GLY A 79 11.23 -24.12 41.25
CA GLY A 79 10.38 -24.08 42.41
C GLY A 79 9.55 -25.37 42.58
N ALA A 80 8.40 -25.25 43.23
CA ALA A 80 7.54 -26.38 43.58
C ALA A 80 6.92 -27.07 42.34
N GLU A 81 6.60 -28.36 42.46
CA GLU A 81 5.88 -29.11 41.43
C GLU A 81 4.50 -28.49 41.16
N ILE A 82 4.17 -28.31 39.88
CA ILE A 82 2.85 -27.93 39.40
C ILE A 82 2.09 -29.22 39.09
N LYS A 83 0.92 -29.40 39.71
CA LYS A 83 0.06 -30.59 39.53
C LYS A 83 -1.24 -30.20 38.86
N HIS A 84 -1.72 -31.03 37.94
CA HIS A 84 -3.03 -30.83 37.33
C HIS A 84 -4.13 -30.97 38.40
N PRO A 85 -5.03 -30.00 38.57
CA PRO A 85 -5.95 -29.96 39.72
C PRO A 85 -6.95 -31.12 39.75
N ILE A 86 -7.17 -31.81 38.63
CA ILE A 86 -8.13 -32.91 38.50
C ILE A 86 -7.42 -34.27 38.43
N THR A 87 -6.33 -34.38 37.67
CA THR A 87 -5.63 -35.67 37.47
C THR A 87 -4.52 -35.90 38.48
N ASN A 88 -4.12 -34.86 39.23
CA ASN A 88 -3.01 -34.85 40.19
C ASN A 88 -1.65 -35.25 39.58
N GLU A 89 -1.56 -35.31 38.24
CA GLU A 89 -0.33 -35.57 37.52
C GLU A 89 0.60 -34.35 37.63
N VAL A 90 1.89 -34.61 37.84
CA VAL A 90 2.91 -33.57 37.83
C VAL A 90 3.07 -33.07 36.40
N LEU A 91 2.66 -31.82 36.17
CA LEU A 91 2.77 -31.14 34.88
C LEU A 91 4.16 -30.51 34.69
N GLY A 92 4.90 -30.30 35.76
CA GLY A 92 6.25 -29.72 35.74
C GLY A 92 6.61 -29.10 37.07
N ASN A 93 7.61 -28.22 37.07
CA ASN A 93 7.97 -27.41 38.23
C ASN A 93 7.76 -25.93 37.91
N ALA A 94 7.35 -25.15 38.91
CA ALA A 94 7.30 -23.70 38.82
C ALA A 94 8.70 -23.16 38.52
N ARG A 95 8.79 -22.13 37.67
CA ARG A 95 10.04 -21.44 37.38
C ARG A 95 9.94 -20.03 37.94
N ASN A 96 10.77 -19.73 38.93
CA ASN A 96 10.77 -18.42 39.58
C ASN A 96 11.90 -17.59 38.99
N LYS A 97 11.58 -16.40 38.44
CA LYS A 97 12.57 -15.46 37.93
C LYS A 97 13.52 -15.03 39.05
N VAL A 98 14.81 -15.03 38.80
CA VAL A 98 15.83 -14.61 39.77
C VAL A 98 16.41 -13.25 39.38
N CYS A 99 16.89 -13.11 38.15
CA CYS A 99 17.37 -11.85 37.60
C CYS A 99 17.49 -11.96 36.07
N GLU A 100 17.74 -10.84 35.40
CA GLU A 100 18.23 -10.84 34.02
C GLU A 100 19.74 -10.68 34.01
N VAL A 101 20.40 -11.20 32.98
CA VAL A 101 21.85 -11.12 32.81
C VAL A 101 22.19 -10.80 31.37
N GLU A 102 23.28 -10.06 31.18
CA GLU A 102 23.79 -9.69 29.86
C GLU A 102 25.21 -10.25 29.70
N VAL A 103 25.44 -11.03 28.65
CA VAL A 103 26.75 -11.67 28.40
C VAL A 103 27.78 -10.59 28.10
N THR A 104 28.85 -10.54 28.89
CA THR A 104 29.94 -9.56 28.74
C THR A 104 31.22 -10.18 28.17
N TRP A 105 31.39 -11.49 28.32
CA TRP A 105 32.57 -12.19 27.84
C TRP A 105 32.23 -13.64 27.48
N LEU A 106 32.84 -14.14 26.41
CA LEU A 106 32.56 -15.46 25.85
C LEU A 106 33.87 -16.26 25.82
N GLN A 107 33.80 -17.53 26.21
CA GLN A 107 34.87 -18.52 26.12
C GLN A 107 34.36 -19.77 25.39
N ASP A 108 35.26 -20.72 25.14
CA ASP A 108 34.94 -21.94 24.39
C ASP A 108 33.93 -22.82 25.12
N ASP A 109 34.04 -22.93 26.45
CA ASP A 109 33.22 -23.84 27.28
C ASP A 109 32.20 -23.13 28.19
N PHE A 110 32.27 -21.81 28.32
CA PHE A 110 31.36 -21.03 29.17
C PHE A 110 31.29 -19.56 28.73
N CYS A 111 30.36 -18.81 29.30
CA CYS A 111 30.31 -17.37 29.18
C CYS A 111 30.22 -16.71 30.55
N LYS A 112 30.61 -15.44 30.60
CA LYS A 112 30.47 -14.57 31.76
C LYS A 112 29.43 -13.51 31.43
N ALA A 113 28.48 -13.33 32.34
CA ALA A 113 27.42 -12.35 32.21
C ALA A 113 27.34 -11.47 33.46
N LYS A 114 27.00 -10.19 33.27
CA LYS A 114 26.69 -9.28 34.36
C LYS A 114 25.19 -9.30 34.66
N ILE A 115 24.82 -9.13 35.92
CA ILE A 115 23.41 -8.97 36.30
C ILE A 115 22.90 -7.63 35.77
N VAL A 116 21.72 -7.65 35.14
CA VAL A 116 21.00 -6.47 34.67
C VAL A 116 19.56 -6.52 35.20
N GLY A 117 19.06 -5.39 35.70
CA GLY A 117 17.73 -5.31 36.30
C GLY A 117 17.67 -5.71 37.78
N GLU A 118 16.46 -5.96 38.27
CA GLU A 118 16.21 -6.27 39.68
C GLU A 118 16.57 -7.71 40.03
N ILE A 119 17.05 -7.89 41.26
CA ILE A 119 17.35 -9.20 41.84
C ILE A 119 16.17 -9.64 42.70
N GLU A 120 15.62 -10.79 42.36
CA GLU A 120 14.52 -11.45 43.06
C GLU A 120 15.00 -12.77 43.68
N ASN A 121 14.18 -13.39 44.53
CA ASN A 121 14.38 -14.75 45.03
C ASN A 121 15.77 -15.04 45.64
N GLY A 122 16.39 -14.02 46.26
CA GLY A 122 17.66 -14.13 46.96
C GLY A 122 18.89 -14.27 46.05
N GLY A 123 18.79 -13.83 44.79
CA GLY A 123 19.90 -13.76 43.84
C GLY A 123 20.28 -15.07 43.17
N PRO A 124 21.07 -15.00 42.08
CA PRO A 124 21.51 -16.17 41.32
C PRO A 124 22.43 -17.05 42.16
N ARG A 125 22.34 -18.36 41.97
CA ARG A 125 23.15 -19.38 42.63
C ARG A 125 23.58 -20.44 41.63
N SER A 126 24.63 -21.18 41.99
CA SER A 126 25.03 -22.36 41.22
C SER A 126 23.85 -23.32 41.06
N LYS A 127 23.69 -23.88 39.85
CA LYS A 127 22.59 -24.74 39.39
C LYS A 127 21.27 -24.04 39.04
N ASP A 128 21.17 -22.71 39.16
CA ASP A 128 20.02 -22.00 38.58
C ASP A 128 20.04 -22.15 37.05
N ILE A 129 18.85 -22.20 36.44
CA ILE A 129 18.70 -22.33 34.98
C ILE A 129 18.84 -20.96 34.35
N VAL A 130 19.51 -20.90 33.21
CA VAL A 130 19.60 -19.70 32.38
C VAL A 130 18.93 -19.98 31.05
N ARG A 131 17.95 -19.16 30.67
CA ARG A 131 17.28 -19.30 29.38
C ARG A 131 17.24 -17.97 28.63
N PRO A 132 17.16 -17.99 27.29
CA PRO A 132 16.89 -16.79 26.53
C PRO A 132 15.58 -16.15 26.99
N SER A 133 15.57 -14.84 27.20
CA SER A 133 14.36 -14.10 27.60
C SER A 133 13.29 -14.20 26.52
N HIS A 134 13.66 -13.87 25.28
CA HIS A 134 12.80 -13.89 24.10
C HIS A 134 13.68 -14.03 22.86
N PRO A 135 13.95 -15.26 22.36
CA PRO A 135 14.71 -15.41 21.13
C PRO A 135 14.07 -14.62 19.99
N LEU A 136 14.85 -13.76 19.34
CA LEU A 136 14.41 -12.97 18.20
C LEU A 136 14.60 -13.77 16.92
N VAL A 137 13.47 -14.13 16.30
CA VAL A 137 13.46 -14.70 14.95
C VAL A 137 13.13 -13.58 13.97
N MET A 138 14.11 -13.19 13.16
CA MET A 138 13.88 -12.26 12.06
C MET A 138 13.43 -13.04 10.82
N ARG A 139 12.31 -12.64 10.25
CA ARG A 139 11.80 -13.22 9.00
C ARG A 139 11.80 -12.17 7.90
N PHE A 140 12.15 -12.59 6.70
CA PHE A 140 12.15 -11.74 5.53
C PHE A 140 11.07 -12.22 4.55
N PRO A 141 10.20 -11.32 4.05
CA PRO A 141 9.22 -11.68 3.04
C PRO A 141 9.92 -12.27 1.81
N LEU A 142 9.34 -13.35 1.27
CA LEU A 142 9.92 -14.05 0.14
C LEU A 142 9.81 -13.21 -1.14
N ARG A 143 10.93 -13.05 -1.85
CA ARG A 143 10.96 -12.40 -3.17
C ARG A 143 11.09 -13.43 -4.29
N HIS A 144 10.49 -13.10 -5.42
CA HIS A 144 10.76 -13.74 -6.71
C HIS A 144 11.42 -12.72 -7.66
N GLN A 145 12.35 -13.19 -8.49
CA GLN A 145 13.16 -12.32 -9.35
C GLN A 145 12.36 -11.63 -10.48
N ASP A 146 11.18 -12.14 -10.84
CA ASP A 146 10.36 -11.60 -11.94
C ASP A 146 8.95 -11.09 -11.53
N GLY A 147 8.63 -11.12 -10.22
CA GLY A 147 7.33 -10.65 -9.68
C GLY A 147 6.09 -11.51 -10.03
N THR A 148 6.24 -12.60 -10.78
CA THR A 148 5.08 -13.39 -11.27
C THR A 148 4.34 -14.19 -10.20
N LEU A 149 5.00 -14.52 -9.08
CA LEU A 149 4.53 -15.45 -8.04
C LEU A 149 4.16 -14.79 -6.69
N SER A 150 3.76 -13.51 -6.68
CA SER A 150 3.45 -12.76 -5.45
C SER A 150 2.38 -13.43 -4.56
N LYS A 151 1.36 -14.05 -5.15
CA LYS A 151 0.34 -14.80 -4.39
C LYS A 151 0.88 -16.04 -3.68
N LEU A 152 1.88 -16.72 -4.25
CA LEU A 152 2.57 -17.82 -3.56
C LEU A 152 3.44 -17.31 -2.41
N SER A 153 4.05 -16.13 -2.58
CA SER A 153 4.77 -15.47 -1.48
C SER A 153 3.86 -15.17 -0.30
N GLU A 154 2.69 -14.58 -0.55
CA GLU A 154 1.69 -14.29 0.50
C GLU A 154 1.21 -15.56 1.23
N LEU A 155 0.94 -16.64 0.49
CA LEU A 155 0.52 -17.91 1.08
C LEU A 155 1.60 -18.52 1.98
N VAL A 156 2.83 -18.58 1.48
CA VAL A 156 3.95 -19.14 2.24
C VAL A 156 4.29 -18.27 3.45
N ASP A 157 4.29 -16.95 3.31
CA ASP A 157 4.52 -16.02 4.42
C ASP A 157 3.42 -16.13 5.49
N GLY A 158 2.16 -16.30 5.06
CA GLY A 158 1.03 -16.56 5.95
C GLY A 158 1.18 -17.88 6.71
N GLU A 159 1.55 -18.96 6.04
CA GLU A 159 1.80 -20.26 6.67
C GLU A 159 2.96 -20.20 7.66
N LEU A 160 4.07 -19.56 7.28
CA LEU A 160 5.24 -19.38 8.15
C LEU A 160 4.87 -18.58 9.40
N THR A 161 4.03 -17.55 9.25
CA THR A 161 3.47 -16.80 10.39
C THR A 161 2.73 -17.73 11.36
N VAL A 162 1.82 -18.54 10.84
CA VAL A 162 1.04 -19.48 11.66
C VAL A 162 1.94 -20.54 12.31
N LEU A 163 3.00 -20.99 11.64
CA LEU A 163 3.95 -21.94 12.23
C LEU A 163 4.75 -21.32 13.38
N LEU A 164 5.28 -20.11 13.17
CA LEU A 164 6.09 -19.42 14.18
C LEU A 164 5.28 -19.08 15.43
N THR A 165 4.01 -18.70 15.29
CA THR A 165 3.14 -18.42 16.45
C THR A 165 2.87 -19.65 17.33
N LYS A 166 3.11 -20.87 16.82
CA LYS A 166 2.98 -22.11 17.61
C LYS A 166 4.23 -22.43 18.43
N ILE A 167 5.36 -21.83 18.09
CA ILE A 167 6.60 -22.00 18.86
C ILE A 167 6.51 -21.09 20.08
N SER A 168 6.55 -21.69 21.26
CA SER A 168 6.44 -20.95 22.52
C SER A 168 7.70 -20.11 22.75
N ASN A 169 7.53 -18.92 23.35
CA ASN A 169 8.61 -18.07 23.85
C ASN A 169 9.52 -17.41 22.81
N ILE A 170 9.19 -17.40 21.51
CA ILE A 170 9.92 -16.62 20.51
C ILE A 170 9.26 -15.27 20.24
N VAL A 171 10.06 -14.28 19.86
CA VAL A 171 9.58 -13.00 19.31
C VAL A 171 9.91 -12.97 17.83
N THR A 172 8.89 -12.78 17.01
CA THR A 172 9.05 -12.67 15.56
C THR A 172 9.07 -11.21 15.14
N ARG A 173 10.05 -10.81 14.33
CA ARG A 173 10.11 -9.49 13.69
C ARG A 173 10.24 -9.64 12.19
N GLN A 174 9.50 -8.82 11.46
CA GLN A 174 9.56 -8.79 10.01
C GLN A 174 10.63 -7.79 9.53
N GLY A 175 11.54 -8.26 8.68
CA GLY A 175 12.56 -7.46 8.01
C GLY A 175 12.11 -7.00 6.61
N GLN A 176 12.91 -6.15 5.97
CA GLN A 176 12.69 -5.77 4.57
C GLN A 176 12.92 -6.96 3.64
N ALA A 177 12.09 -7.13 2.62
CA ALA A 177 12.21 -8.25 1.69
C ALA A 177 13.55 -8.26 0.94
N ILE A 178 14.30 -9.38 1.01
CA ILE A 178 15.61 -9.56 0.37
C ILE A 178 15.57 -10.86 -0.44
N SER A 179 16.13 -10.86 -1.65
CA SER A 179 16.22 -12.07 -2.49
C SER A 179 17.56 -12.77 -2.29
N ILE A 180 17.54 -14.04 -1.90
CA ILE A 180 18.71 -14.72 -1.33
C ILE A 180 18.78 -16.16 -1.85
N LYS A 181 19.88 -16.53 -2.52
CA LYS A 181 20.15 -17.91 -2.96
C LYS A 181 20.50 -18.80 -1.76
N ALA A 182 20.35 -20.11 -1.91
CA ALA A 182 20.61 -21.11 -0.86
C ALA A 182 22.01 -21.01 -0.19
N ASP A 183 22.99 -20.37 -0.83
CA ASP A 183 24.37 -20.19 -0.38
C ASP A 183 24.69 -18.77 0.17
N ALA A 184 23.73 -17.84 0.19
CA ALA A 184 23.97 -16.42 0.50
C ALA A 184 23.78 -16.07 2.00
N ALA A 185 24.29 -16.92 2.91
CA ALA A 185 24.22 -16.71 4.36
C ALA A 185 24.74 -15.33 4.80
N THR A 186 25.80 -14.83 4.15
CA THR A 186 26.39 -13.51 4.43
C THR A 186 25.40 -12.35 4.27
N THR A 187 24.49 -12.42 3.29
CA THR A 187 23.47 -11.39 3.06
C THR A 187 22.41 -11.39 4.15
N ILE A 188 22.05 -12.57 4.69
CA ILE A 188 21.11 -12.69 5.80
C ILE A 188 21.74 -12.16 7.09
N VAL A 189 23.01 -12.51 7.32
CA VAL A 189 23.77 -12.08 8.49
C VAL A 189 23.86 -10.55 8.55
N SER A 190 24.13 -9.88 7.43
CA SER A 190 24.21 -8.42 7.39
C SER A 190 22.85 -7.73 7.59
N ALA A 191 21.75 -8.37 7.17
CA ALA A 191 20.41 -7.82 7.29
C ALA A 191 19.77 -8.01 8.68
N ALA A 192 20.21 -9.03 9.43
CA ALA A 192 19.67 -9.40 10.74
C ALA A 192 20.76 -9.63 11.81
N PRO A 193 21.70 -8.70 12.03
CA PRO A 193 22.86 -8.95 12.90
C PRO A 193 22.49 -9.14 14.38
N ASP A 194 21.33 -8.65 14.81
CA ASP A 194 20.79 -8.72 16.16
C ASP A 194 19.87 -9.93 16.41
N ALA A 195 19.52 -10.70 15.37
CA ALA A 195 18.60 -11.81 15.49
C ALA A 195 19.30 -13.10 15.95
N ASP A 196 18.57 -13.93 16.70
CA ASP A 196 19.03 -15.25 17.12
C ASP A 196 18.96 -16.25 15.98
N LEU A 197 17.86 -16.17 15.22
CA LEU A 197 17.66 -16.88 13.98
C LEU A 197 17.14 -15.92 12.92
N ALA A 198 17.54 -16.13 11.68
CA ALA A 198 17.00 -15.43 10.53
C ALA A 198 16.48 -16.43 9.50
N ILE A 199 15.26 -16.19 9.01
CA ILE A 199 14.61 -17.02 7.98
C ILE A 199 14.39 -16.15 6.76
N ALA A 200 14.97 -16.57 5.64
CA ALA A 200 14.83 -15.88 4.37
C ALA A 200 14.88 -16.87 3.21
N GLY A 201 14.33 -16.48 2.07
CA GLY A 201 14.19 -17.43 0.98
C GLY A 201 13.74 -16.81 -0.32
N ASN A 202 13.72 -17.65 -1.35
CA ASN A 202 13.18 -17.32 -2.65
C ASN A 202 12.10 -18.32 -3.00
N ILE A 203 11.15 -17.85 -3.81
CA ILE A 203 10.22 -18.74 -4.51
C ILE A 203 10.72 -18.84 -5.94
N THR A 204 10.77 -20.04 -6.48
CA THR A 204 11.01 -20.30 -7.91
C THR A 204 9.72 -20.87 -8.52
N ASN A 205 9.71 -21.12 -9.83
CA ASN A 205 8.57 -21.77 -10.48
C ASN A 205 8.31 -23.20 -9.98
N ASP A 206 9.33 -23.87 -9.47
CA ASP A 206 9.27 -25.29 -9.12
C ASP A 206 9.26 -25.54 -7.61
N ALA A 207 9.84 -24.62 -6.84
CA ALA A 207 10.03 -24.82 -5.40
C ALA A 207 10.09 -23.51 -4.62
N VAL A 208 9.70 -23.60 -3.35
CA VAL A 208 9.99 -22.62 -2.31
C VAL A 208 11.29 -23.05 -1.63
N GLU A 209 12.27 -22.15 -1.56
CA GLU A 209 13.52 -22.37 -0.85
C GLU A 209 13.57 -21.47 0.39
N LEU A 210 13.56 -22.08 1.58
CA LEU A 210 13.70 -21.37 2.86
C LEU A 210 15.06 -21.69 3.47
N ASN A 211 15.83 -20.66 3.77
CA ASN A 211 17.12 -20.75 4.44
C ASN A 211 17.00 -20.26 5.88
N ILE A 212 17.44 -21.08 6.81
CA ILE A 212 17.57 -20.74 8.21
C ILE A 212 19.04 -20.51 8.50
N VAL A 213 19.36 -19.32 9.00
CA VAL A 213 20.72 -18.91 9.31
C VAL A 213 20.79 -18.43 10.75
N GLN A 214 21.90 -18.70 11.42
CA GLN A 214 22.21 -18.11 12.73
C GLN A 214 23.16 -16.90 12.51
N PRO A 215 22.67 -15.65 12.62
CA PRO A 215 23.46 -14.47 12.26
C PRO A 215 24.75 -14.32 13.06
N ALA A 216 24.71 -14.64 14.37
CA ALA A 216 25.86 -14.52 15.26
C ALA A 216 27.06 -15.41 14.88
N THR A 217 26.81 -16.52 14.20
CA THR A 217 27.84 -17.47 13.76
C THR A 217 28.06 -17.43 12.25
N GLY A 218 27.11 -16.89 11.48
CA GLY A 218 27.10 -16.94 10.02
C GLY A 218 26.83 -18.32 9.45
N VAL A 219 26.41 -19.27 10.31
CA VAL A 219 26.18 -20.66 9.93
C VAL A 219 24.80 -20.79 9.30
N LEU A 220 24.76 -21.34 8.08
CA LEU A 220 23.54 -21.86 7.48
C LEU A 220 23.15 -23.13 8.26
N VAL A 221 22.03 -23.05 8.97
CA VAL A 221 21.49 -24.16 9.76
C VAL A 221 20.88 -25.20 8.83
N LYS A 222 19.92 -24.77 8.01
CA LYS A 222 19.16 -25.65 7.14
C LYS A 222 18.58 -24.90 5.95
N THR A 223 18.56 -25.57 4.81
CA THR A 223 17.75 -25.19 3.66
C THR A 223 16.60 -26.17 3.51
N PHE A 224 15.38 -25.65 3.42
CA PHE A 224 14.20 -26.41 3.08
C PHE A 224 13.79 -26.07 1.65
N THR A 225 13.71 -27.09 0.81
CA THR A 225 13.19 -26.96 -0.56
C THR A 225 11.86 -27.68 -0.62
N VAL A 226 10.79 -26.92 -0.81
CA VAL A 226 9.42 -27.44 -0.90
C VAL A 226 8.99 -27.35 -2.35
N PRO A 227 8.75 -28.49 -3.04
CA PRO A 227 8.22 -28.44 -4.40
C PRO A 227 6.83 -27.80 -4.36
N ILE A 228 6.58 -26.88 -5.29
CA ILE A 228 5.26 -26.29 -5.44
C ILE A 228 4.33 -27.36 -6.03
N PRO A 229 3.16 -27.63 -5.45
CA PRO A 229 2.17 -28.56 -6.02
C PRO A 229 1.81 -28.24 -7.47
N GLU A 230 1.60 -29.23 -8.35
CA GLU A 230 1.38 -28.97 -9.79
C GLU A 230 0.16 -28.10 -10.10
N ASN A 231 -0.88 -28.17 -9.28
CA ASN A 231 -2.05 -27.28 -9.35
C ASN A 231 -1.70 -25.82 -9.05
N LEU A 232 -0.68 -25.57 -8.22
CA LEU A 232 -0.14 -24.24 -7.94
C LEU A 232 0.98 -23.84 -8.92
N LYS A 233 1.71 -24.80 -9.49
CA LYS A 233 2.63 -24.54 -10.61
C LYS A 233 1.89 -24.09 -11.84
N GLN A 234 0.69 -24.59 -12.11
CA GLN A 234 -0.17 -24.09 -13.19
C GLN A 234 -0.49 -22.60 -13.02
N LEU A 235 -0.64 -22.10 -11.80
CA LEU A 235 -0.87 -20.67 -11.54
C LEU A 235 0.33 -19.77 -11.96
N GLY A 236 1.56 -20.27 -11.78
CA GLY A 236 2.79 -19.60 -12.21
C GLY A 236 3.12 -19.85 -13.69
N ALA A 237 2.96 -21.09 -14.15
CA ALA A 237 3.27 -21.53 -15.50
C ALA A 237 2.24 -21.05 -16.53
N GLU A 238 0.97 -20.88 -16.17
CA GLU A 238 -0.02 -20.21 -17.03
C GLU A 238 0.26 -18.72 -17.13
N LYS A 239 0.83 -18.08 -16.10
CA LYS A 239 1.23 -16.67 -16.15
C LYS A 239 2.52 -16.47 -16.94
N ILE A 240 3.48 -17.41 -16.86
CA ILE A 240 4.73 -17.40 -17.64
C ILE A 240 4.50 -17.86 -19.08
N ARG A 241 3.67 -18.88 -19.33
CA ARG A 241 3.22 -19.22 -20.69
C ARG A 241 2.29 -18.16 -21.25
N ALA A 242 1.45 -17.52 -20.43
CA ALA A 242 0.76 -16.32 -20.84
C ALA A 242 1.82 -15.32 -21.27
N LEU A 243 2.74 -14.83 -20.42
CA LEU A 243 3.78 -13.84 -20.74
C LEU A 243 4.68 -14.21 -21.95
N GLN A 244 5.03 -15.48 -22.15
CA GLN A 244 5.84 -15.95 -23.29
C GLN A 244 5.03 -16.12 -24.59
N THR A 245 3.78 -16.56 -24.51
CA THR A 245 2.86 -16.64 -25.67
C THR A 245 2.29 -15.25 -26.02
N ILE A 246 2.17 -14.39 -25.00
CA ILE A 246 1.82 -12.97 -25.04
C ILE A 246 2.87 -12.16 -25.80
N SER A 247 4.16 -12.48 -25.61
CA SER A 247 5.24 -11.85 -26.36
C SER A 247 5.20 -12.19 -27.86
N SER A 248 4.37 -13.14 -28.29
CA SER A 248 4.30 -13.60 -29.68
C SER A 248 2.93 -13.49 -30.36
N ASN A 249 1.82 -13.27 -29.64
CA ASN A 249 0.50 -13.14 -30.28
C ASN A 249 -0.45 -12.25 -29.46
N GLY A 250 -0.69 -11.01 -29.94
CA GLY A 250 -1.92 -10.18 -29.90
C GLY A 250 -2.93 -10.20 -28.73
N ALA A 251 -2.69 -10.92 -27.63
CA ALA A 251 -3.63 -11.13 -26.53
C ALA A 251 -3.47 -10.10 -25.40
N LEU A 252 -2.29 -9.47 -25.27
CA LEU A 252 -2.11 -8.32 -24.36
C LEU A 252 -2.94 -7.11 -24.78
N GLU A 253 -3.09 -6.87 -26.08
CA GLU A 253 -3.96 -5.82 -26.61
C GLU A 253 -5.44 -6.09 -26.30
N ALA A 254 -5.84 -7.36 -26.13
CA ALA A 254 -7.21 -7.74 -25.79
C ALA A 254 -7.56 -7.50 -24.30
N ILE A 255 -6.55 -7.40 -23.41
CA ILE A 255 -6.71 -7.01 -21.98
C ILE A 255 -6.09 -5.63 -21.67
N GLY A 256 -5.64 -4.91 -22.70
CA GLY A 256 -5.18 -3.52 -22.63
C GLY A 256 -3.77 -3.26 -22.08
N TYR A 257 -2.96 -4.30 -21.87
CA TYR A 257 -1.58 -4.15 -21.39
C TYR A 257 -0.65 -3.75 -22.55
N LYS A 258 0.11 -2.66 -22.41
CA LYS A 258 1.06 -2.17 -23.43
C LYS A 258 2.50 -2.46 -23.03
N GLU A 259 3.41 -2.52 -24.02
CA GLU A 259 4.85 -2.73 -23.83
C GLU A 259 5.50 -1.75 -22.82
N SER A 260 4.83 -0.63 -22.54
CA SER A 260 5.20 0.39 -21.54
C SER A 260 4.78 0.06 -20.09
N GLY A 261 4.20 -1.11 -19.80
CA GLY A 261 3.65 -1.44 -18.48
C GLY A 261 2.30 -0.79 -18.16
N GLU A 262 1.73 -0.05 -19.11
CA GLU A 262 0.43 0.61 -18.97
C GLU A 262 -0.71 -0.41 -19.07
N LEU A 263 -1.70 -0.32 -18.16
CA LEU A 263 -2.99 -1.01 -18.31
C LEU A 263 -4.05 -0.12 -18.93
N GLU A 264 -4.93 -0.72 -19.73
CA GLU A 264 -6.13 -0.11 -20.30
C GLU A 264 -7.35 -0.99 -20.02
N ILE A 265 -8.23 -0.54 -19.12
CA ILE A 265 -9.39 -1.31 -18.66
C ILE A 265 -10.66 -0.56 -19.08
N PRO A 266 -11.41 -1.06 -20.08
CA PRO A 266 -12.71 -0.51 -20.43
C PRO A 266 -13.68 -0.62 -19.25
N LEU A 267 -14.31 0.49 -18.89
CA LEU A 267 -15.31 0.50 -17.82
C LEU A 267 -16.71 0.29 -18.40
N SER A 268 -17.49 -0.56 -17.75
CA SER A 268 -18.91 -0.80 -18.10
C SER A 268 -19.84 0.32 -17.60
N PHE A 269 -19.29 1.34 -16.97
CA PHE A 269 -19.98 2.50 -16.40
C PHE A 269 -19.16 3.77 -16.66
N ILE A 270 -19.80 4.93 -16.54
CA ILE A 270 -19.15 6.24 -16.69
C ILE A 270 -18.97 6.86 -15.29
N PRO A 271 -17.74 6.86 -14.74
CA PRO A 271 -17.49 7.57 -13.48
C PRO A 271 -17.55 9.08 -13.67
N VAL A 272 -18.01 9.77 -12.64
CA VAL A 272 -17.93 11.22 -12.48
C VAL A 272 -16.54 11.61 -11.97
N ASP A 273 -16.03 10.86 -10.99
CA ASP A 273 -14.74 11.09 -10.35
C ASP A 273 -14.16 9.77 -9.80
N MET A 274 -12.89 9.77 -9.41
CA MET A 274 -12.19 8.60 -8.88
C MET A 274 -11.09 9.00 -7.89
N THR A 275 -10.86 8.15 -6.90
CA THR A 275 -9.72 8.23 -5.98
C THR A 275 -9.23 6.83 -5.62
N SER A 276 -8.14 6.74 -4.87
CA SER A 276 -7.60 5.47 -4.37
C SER A 276 -7.08 5.62 -2.95
N ALA A 277 -7.29 4.59 -2.13
CA ALA A 277 -6.74 4.48 -0.79
C ALA A 277 -6.92 3.07 -0.23
N ASP A 278 -6.09 2.69 0.73
CA ASP A 278 -6.23 1.48 1.54
C ASP A 278 -7.41 1.64 2.51
N LEU A 279 -8.55 1.02 2.19
CA LEU A 279 -9.79 1.18 2.96
C LEU A 279 -9.93 0.14 4.08
N ASP A 280 -9.27 -1.01 3.98
CA ASP A 280 -9.40 -2.13 4.92
C ASP A 280 -8.17 -2.36 5.80
N GLY A 281 -7.06 -1.69 5.51
CA GLY A 281 -5.80 -1.71 6.26
C GLY A 281 -4.88 -2.86 5.87
N ASP A 282 -5.06 -3.44 4.67
CA ASP A 282 -4.25 -4.57 4.18
C ASP A 282 -2.96 -4.12 3.46
N GLY A 283 -2.76 -2.81 3.30
CA GLY A 283 -1.61 -2.22 2.62
C GLY A 283 -1.76 -2.12 1.10
N VAL A 284 -2.89 -2.54 0.53
CA VAL A 284 -3.21 -2.44 -0.90
C VAL A 284 -4.31 -1.40 -1.09
N ASP A 285 -4.09 -0.46 -2.01
CA ASP A 285 -5.10 0.58 -2.23
C ASP A 285 -6.28 0.05 -3.08
N GLU A 286 -7.51 0.32 -2.64
CA GLU A 286 -8.72 0.20 -3.46
C GLU A 286 -8.81 1.34 -4.46
N ILE A 287 -9.43 1.06 -5.61
CA ILE A 287 -9.86 2.09 -6.57
C ILE A 287 -11.33 2.39 -6.32
N ILE A 288 -11.63 3.66 -6.03
CA ILE A 288 -12.94 4.11 -5.58
C ILE A 288 -13.51 5.03 -6.66
N PHE A 289 -14.59 4.60 -7.30
CA PHE A 289 -15.29 5.37 -8.32
C PHE A 289 -16.53 6.04 -7.74
N ALA A 290 -16.70 7.32 -8.08
CA ALA A 290 -17.96 8.02 -7.97
C ALA A 290 -18.74 7.84 -9.26
N GLU A 291 -19.88 7.16 -9.21
CA GLU A 291 -20.96 7.31 -10.20
C GLU A 291 -21.89 8.44 -9.74
N GLU A 292 -22.83 8.87 -10.60
CA GLU A 292 -23.75 9.97 -10.25
C GLU A 292 -24.51 9.72 -8.92
N LYS A 293 -24.84 8.46 -8.61
CA LYS A 293 -25.67 8.07 -7.44
C LYS A 293 -25.08 6.94 -6.59
N HIS A 294 -23.93 6.41 -6.98
CA HIS A 294 -23.31 5.26 -6.32
C HIS A 294 -21.83 5.50 -6.11
N VAL A 295 -21.32 5.02 -4.97
CA VAL A 295 -19.89 4.82 -4.77
C VAL A 295 -19.60 3.36 -5.05
N ARG A 296 -18.60 3.12 -5.89
CA ARG A 296 -18.15 1.77 -6.22
C ARG A 296 -16.71 1.61 -5.74
N VAL A 297 -16.49 0.62 -4.90
CA VAL A 297 -15.17 0.22 -4.40
C VAL A 297 -14.72 -0.99 -5.21
N CYS A 298 -13.57 -0.88 -5.83
CA CYS A 298 -12.98 -1.92 -6.66
C CYS A 298 -11.58 -2.26 -6.19
N ARG A 299 -11.15 -3.50 -6.40
CA ARG A 299 -9.76 -3.91 -6.25
C ARG A 299 -9.19 -4.29 -7.61
N LEU A 300 -8.08 -3.65 -7.97
CA LEU A 300 -7.33 -4.01 -9.17
C LEU A 300 -6.49 -5.24 -8.86
N LYS A 301 -6.78 -6.34 -9.55
CA LYS A 301 -6.02 -7.58 -9.45
C LYS A 301 -4.81 -7.53 -10.37
N LEU A 302 -3.84 -8.37 -10.07
CA LEU A 302 -2.58 -8.48 -10.79
C LEU A 302 -2.70 -8.88 -12.26
N ASP A 303 -3.76 -9.60 -12.61
CA ASP A 303 -4.10 -9.98 -13.98
C ASP A 303 -4.71 -8.81 -14.79
N GLY A 304 -4.82 -7.62 -14.19
CA GLY A 304 -5.44 -6.44 -14.77
C GLY A 304 -6.96 -6.42 -14.60
N THR A 305 -7.55 -7.43 -13.96
CA THR A 305 -8.99 -7.48 -13.72
C THR A 305 -9.38 -6.51 -12.62
N LEU A 306 -10.36 -5.64 -12.91
CA LEU A 306 -10.95 -4.75 -11.92
C LEU A 306 -12.16 -5.43 -11.28
N VAL A 307 -12.03 -5.85 -10.02
CA VAL A 307 -13.09 -6.55 -9.29
C VAL A 307 -13.86 -5.58 -8.41
N GLU A 308 -15.19 -5.51 -8.58
CA GLU A 308 -16.06 -4.77 -7.67
C GLU A 308 -16.14 -5.48 -6.32
N LEU A 309 -15.77 -4.79 -5.24
CA LEU A 309 -15.91 -5.27 -3.87
C LEU A 309 -17.21 -4.80 -3.23
N SER A 310 -17.63 -3.57 -3.55
CA SER A 310 -18.82 -2.96 -2.96
C SER A 310 -19.38 -1.88 -3.87
N ARG A 311 -20.70 -1.73 -3.87
CA ARG A 311 -21.39 -0.63 -4.54
C ARG A 311 -22.52 -0.12 -3.67
N GLN A 312 -22.38 1.10 -3.19
CA GLN A 312 -23.30 1.73 -2.24
C GLN A 312 -24.02 2.91 -2.88
N SER A 313 -25.35 2.96 -2.78
CA SER A 313 -26.11 4.16 -3.16
C SER A 313 -25.98 5.24 -2.08
N ILE A 314 -25.80 6.49 -2.51
CA ILE A 314 -25.80 7.67 -1.64
C ILE A 314 -27.18 8.32 -1.50
N GLY A 315 -28.21 7.77 -2.16
CA GLY A 315 -29.61 8.23 -2.13
C GLY A 315 -30.06 8.94 -3.42
N PHE A 316 -31.37 9.19 -3.52
CA PHE A 316 -32.01 9.62 -4.77
C PHE A 316 -31.81 11.11 -5.13
N SER A 317 -31.75 12.02 -4.15
CA SER A 317 -31.74 13.46 -4.40
C SER A 317 -30.38 14.06 -4.74
N ALA A 318 -29.29 13.50 -4.20
CA ALA A 318 -27.92 14.00 -4.33
C ALA A 318 -27.22 13.46 -5.58
N LYS A 319 -26.47 14.27 -6.32
CA LYS A 319 -25.50 13.78 -7.33
C LYS A 319 -24.10 13.89 -6.76
N ILE A 320 -23.31 12.82 -6.83
CA ILE A 320 -21.88 12.91 -6.46
C ILE A 320 -21.21 13.89 -7.41
N PHE A 321 -20.44 14.80 -6.83
CA PHE A 321 -19.65 15.78 -7.55
C PHE A 321 -18.17 15.43 -7.46
N HIS A 322 -17.65 15.20 -6.25
CA HIS A 322 -16.28 14.74 -6.02
C HIS A 322 -16.19 13.67 -4.94
N ILE A 323 -15.17 12.83 -5.04
CA ILE A 323 -14.81 11.82 -4.04
C ILE A 323 -13.32 11.86 -3.71
N PHE A 324 -12.98 11.84 -2.43
CA PHE A 324 -11.60 11.77 -1.95
C PHE A 324 -11.51 10.76 -0.82
N ALA A 325 -10.35 10.11 -0.68
CA ALA A 325 -10.08 9.19 0.41
C ALA A 325 -8.73 9.48 1.07
N GLY A 326 -8.64 9.19 2.36
CA GLY A 326 -7.40 9.29 3.12
C GLY A 326 -7.61 8.94 4.58
N ASP A 327 -6.57 8.41 5.21
CA ASP A 327 -6.55 8.09 6.65
C ASP A 327 -6.50 9.40 7.45
N LEU A 328 -7.67 9.89 7.89
CA LEU A 328 -7.79 11.16 8.59
C LEU A 328 -7.64 10.99 10.11
N ASN A 329 -7.93 9.79 10.63
CA ASN A 329 -7.88 9.47 12.06
C ASN A 329 -6.57 8.77 12.49
N ASN A 330 -5.70 8.43 11.53
CA ASN A 330 -4.43 7.71 11.68
C ASN A 330 -4.60 6.30 12.27
N ASP A 331 -5.67 5.60 11.91
CA ASP A 331 -5.92 4.21 12.33
C ASP A 331 -5.39 3.16 11.33
N GLY A 332 -4.76 3.61 10.24
CA GLY A 332 -4.25 2.76 9.17
C GLY A 332 -5.29 2.41 8.10
N LYS A 333 -6.52 2.92 8.21
CA LYS A 333 -7.59 2.73 7.21
C LYS A 333 -8.11 4.07 6.74
N ALA A 334 -8.26 4.20 5.43
CA ALA A 334 -8.73 5.44 4.86
C ALA A 334 -10.25 5.64 5.06
N GLU A 335 -10.64 6.87 5.39
CA GLU A 335 -12.01 7.35 5.27
C GLU A 335 -12.29 7.92 3.88
N ILE A 336 -13.55 7.83 3.45
CA ILE A 336 -14.04 8.39 2.18
C ILE A 336 -14.87 9.65 2.46
N PHE A 337 -14.58 10.72 1.73
CA PHE A 337 -15.26 12.01 1.79
C PHE A 337 -15.90 12.34 0.45
N ILE A 338 -17.19 12.65 0.47
CA ILE A 338 -17.98 12.86 -0.73
C ILE A 338 -18.56 14.27 -0.71
N SER A 339 -18.44 14.98 -1.83
CA SER A 339 -19.15 16.22 -2.08
C SER A 339 -20.30 15.96 -3.05
N GLU A 340 -21.49 16.44 -2.72
CA GLU A 340 -22.75 16.18 -3.42
C GLU A 340 -23.38 17.50 -3.86
N LYS A 341 -23.77 17.63 -5.13
CA LYS A 341 -24.43 18.85 -5.66
C LYS A 341 -25.91 18.62 -5.89
N HIS A 342 -26.74 19.55 -5.40
CA HIS A 342 -28.21 19.53 -5.48
C HIS A 342 -28.76 20.69 -6.32
N GLY A 343 -28.04 21.08 -7.38
CA GLY A 343 -28.37 22.27 -8.17
C GLY A 343 -27.86 23.54 -7.50
N ASN A 344 -28.61 24.10 -6.54
CA ASN A 344 -28.31 25.41 -5.93
C ASN A 344 -27.61 25.34 -4.55
N TYR A 345 -27.40 24.15 -4.00
CA TYR A 345 -26.63 23.95 -2.78
C TYR A 345 -25.80 22.65 -2.86
N VAL A 346 -24.89 22.48 -1.91
CA VAL A 346 -24.08 21.25 -1.77
C VAL A 346 -24.29 20.62 -0.40
N THR A 347 -24.12 19.30 -0.36
CA THR A 347 -23.95 18.55 0.88
C THR A 347 -22.64 17.77 0.83
N SER A 348 -22.16 17.35 1.98
CA SER A 348 -21.03 16.43 2.05
C SER A 348 -21.31 15.31 3.02
N SER A 349 -20.61 14.20 2.84
CA SER A 349 -20.70 13.04 3.72
C SER A 349 -19.35 12.36 3.89
N ALA A 350 -19.16 11.70 5.03
CA ALA A 350 -17.96 10.91 5.31
C ALA A 350 -18.32 9.48 5.69
N TRP A 351 -17.55 8.53 5.18
CA TRP A 351 -17.85 7.10 5.19
C TRP A 351 -16.62 6.29 5.58
N ARG A 352 -16.86 5.16 6.25
CA ARG A 352 -15.85 4.13 6.53
C ARG A 352 -16.19 2.84 5.79
N TYR A 353 -15.17 2.09 5.43
CA TYR A 353 -15.33 0.76 4.85
C TYR A 353 -15.19 -0.29 5.95
N ILE A 354 -16.30 -0.90 6.35
CA ILE A 354 -16.37 -1.83 7.47
C ILE A 354 -17.02 -3.12 6.98
N ASN A 355 -16.32 -4.25 7.12
CA ASN A 355 -16.83 -5.58 6.76
C ASN A 355 -17.42 -5.65 5.33
N GLY A 356 -16.74 -5.04 4.36
CA GLY A 356 -17.16 -5.05 2.95
C GLY A 356 -18.22 -4.00 2.58
N LYS A 357 -18.62 -3.14 3.53
CA LYS A 357 -19.71 -2.17 3.35
C LYS A 357 -19.28 -0.75 3.69
N LEU A 358 -19.88 0.21 3.00
CA LEU A 358 -19.70 1.63 3.28
C LEU A 358 -20.71 2.09 4.34
N GLU A 359 -20.21 2.51 5.48
CA GLU A 359 -20.99 3.06 6.59
C GLU A 359 -20.76 4.56 6.74
N ARG A 360 -21.82 5.35 6.60
CA ARG A 360 -21.73 6.81 6.77
C ARG A 360 -21.70 7.16 8.26
N PHE A 361 -20.67 7.87 8.67
CA PHE A 361 -20.56 8.37 10.05
C PHE A 361 -20.80 9.88 10.18
N TRP A 362 -20.72 10.64 9.07
CA TRP A 362 -20.94 12.08 9.08
C TRP A 362 -21.68 12.59 7.84
N LYS A 363 -22.44 13.67 8.03
CA LYS A 363 -23.07 14.43 6.95
C LYS A 363 -23.10 15.92 7.30
N GLY A 364 -22.76 16.76 6.33
CA GLY A 364 -22.77 18.22 6.45
C GLY A 364 -23.43 18.90 5.26
N LYS A 365 -23.55 20.23 5.37
CA LYS A 365 -24.09 21.11 4.34
C LYS A 365 -23.08 22.20 4.00
N ASP A 366 -23.26 22.82 2.83
CA ASP A 366 -22.58 24.03 2.36
C ASP A 366 -21.09 23.89 2.04
N TYR A 367 -20.40 22.86 2.51
CA TYR A 367 -18.99 22.67 2.21
C TYR A 367 -18.79 21.68 1.08
N LEU A 368 -17.84 21.99 0.22
CA LEU A 368 -17.13 21.04 -0.63
C LEU A 368 -15.92 20.54 0.15
N LEU A 369 -15.51 19.29 -0.07
CA LEU A 369 -14.42 18.63 0.67
C LEU A 369 -13.33 18.11 -0.26
N ARG A 370 -12.08 18.11 0.23
CA ARG A 370 -10.91 17.51 -0.42
C ARG A 370 -9.87 17.05 0.59
N ILE A 371 -9.30 15.86 0.38
CA ILE A 371 -8.10 15.39 1.11
C ILE A 371 -6.85 15.89 0.38
N VAL A 372 -5.90 16.44 1.14
CA VAL A 372 -4.58 16.87 0.65
C VAL A 372 -3.53 16.41 1.65
N LYS A 373 -2.44 15.80 1.15
CA LYS A 373 -1.28 15.45 1.97
C LYS A 373 -0.33 16.65 2.04
N MET A 374 0.00 17.10 3.25
CA MET A 374 0.86 18.26 3.53
C MET A 374 1.96 17.84 4.49
N GLN A 375 3.23 17.87 4.08
CA GLN A 375 4.37 17.51 4.95
C GLN A 375 4.15 16.18 5.72
N ASP A 376 3.64 15.16 5.02
CA ASP A 376 3.22 13.85 5.54
C ASP A 376 1.90 13.78 6.33
N GLU A 377 1.26 14.91 6.65
CA GLU A 377 -0.04 14.94 7.30
C GLU A 377 -1.19 14.82 6.28
N THR A 378 -2.11 13.88 6.50
CA THR A 378 -3.39 13.82 5.78
C THR A 378 -4.33 14.91 6.32
N ILE A 379 -4.64 15.91 5.50
CA ILE A 379 -5.50 17.03 5.89
C ILE A 379 -6.77 17.03 5.05
N LEU A 380 -7.92 17.05 5.73
CA LEU A 380 -9.20 17.35 5.11
C LEU A 380 -9.40 18.87 5.05
N TYR A 381 -9.50 19.40 3.85
CA TYR A 381 -9.90 20.78 3.60
C TYR A 381 -11.36 20.85 3.17
N GLY A 382 -11.98 21.98 3.46
CA GLY A 382 -13.27 22.34 2.91
C GLY A 382 -13.33 23.78 2.45
N GLN A 383 -14.21 24.02 1.49
CA GLN A 383 -14.51 25.37 1.00
C GLN A 383 -16.02 25.52 0.87
N LYS A 384 -16.55 26.64 1.34
CA LYS A 384 -17.98 26.88 1.30
C LYS A 384 -18.43 27.11 -0.14
N PHE A 385 -19.47 26.41 -0.57
CA PHE A 385 -20.16 26.65 -1.82
C PHE A 385 -21.04 27.90 -1.69
N GLY A 386 -20.90 28.82 -2.64
CA GLY A 386 -21.52 30.13 -2.55
C GLY A 386 -22.78 30.27 -3.40
N SER A 387 -23.68 31.14 -2.93
CA SER A 387 -24.86 31.52 -3.73
C SER A 387 -24.46 32.40 -4.90
N ALA A 388 -23.55 33.35 -4.71
CA ALA A 388 -23.14 34.30 -5.75
C ALA A 388 -21.91 33.84 -6.54
N ARG A 389 -21.05 32.98 -5.96
CA ARG A 389 -19.87 32.41 -6.62
C ARG A 389 -19.79 30.92 -6.30
N PRO A 390 -19.30 30.07 -7.21
CA PRO A 390 -19.20 28.63 -6.94
C PRO A 390 -18.37 28.30 -5.68
N PHE A 391 -17.31 29.07 -5.44
CA PHE A 391 -16.45 28.96 -4.27
C PHE A 391 -16.44 30.28 -3.50
N GLU A 392 -16.82 30.25 -2.24
CA GLU A 392 -16.61 31.37 -1.32
C GLU A 392 -15.12 31.53 -1.00
N ARG A 393 -14.72 32.75 -0.62
CA ARG A 393 -13.31 33.04 -0.31
C ARG A 393 -12.85 32.26 0.93
N GLY A 394 -11.64 31.72 0.86
CA GLY A 394 -10.98 31.04 1.97
C GLY A 394 -11.27 29.55 2.00
N ILE A 395 -10.20 28.79 2.21
CA ILE A 395 -10.23 27.35 2.47
C ILE A 395 -10.12 27.19 4.00
N ILE A 396 -10.84 26.22 4.54
CA ILE A 396 -10.79 25.87 5.97
C ILE A 396 -10.30 24.43 6.14
N ARG A 397 -9.61 24.16 7.24
CA ARG A 397 -9.27 22.81 7.65
C ARG A 397 -10.44 22.21 8.41
N MET A 398 -10.87 21.02 8.03
CA MET A 398 -11.92 20.25 8.71
C MET A 398 -11.25 19.21 9.61
N ARG A 399 -11.29 19.41 10.93
CA ARG A 399 -10.73 18.47 11.89
C ARG A 399 -11.76 17.43 12.32
N LEU A 400 -11.35 16.17 12.32
CA LEU A 400 -12.15 15.10 12.89
C LEU A 400 -12.08 15.15 14.42
N SER A 401 -13.24 15.19 15.07
CA SER A 401 -13.40 15.14 16.52
C SER A 401 -14.52 14.15 16.85
N GLY A 402 -14.14 12.92 17.21
CA GLY A 402 -15.07 11.79 17.25
C GLY A 402 -15.63 11.50 15.86
N ASN A 403 -16.96 11.51 15.70
CA ASN A 403 -17.62 11.36 14.39
C ASN A 403 -18.03 12.69 13.74
N ASN A 404 -17.55 13.83 14.25
CA ASN A 404 -17.88 15.14 13.73
C ASN A 404 -16.67 15.80 13.04
N LEU A 405 -16.94 16.54 11.97
CA LEU A 405 -15.97 17.43 11.34
C LEU A 405 -16.17 18.87 11.84
N VAL A 406 -15.10 19.47 12.36
CA VAL A 406 -15.10 20.81 12.95
C VAL A 406 -14.19 21.74 12.14
N PRO A 407 -14.70 22.89 11.65
CA PRO A 407 -13.90 23.90 10.97
C PRO A 407 -12.77 24.48 11.82
N SER A 408 -11.64 24.77 11.17
CA SER A 408 -10.49 25.47 11.73
C SER A 408 -9.69 26.18 10.63
N ALA A 409 -8.73 27.03 11.02
CA ALA A 409 -7.89 27.77 10.07
C ALA A 409 -7.05 26.82 9.20
N ALA A 410 -7.03 27.06 7.88
CA ALA A 410 -6.28 26.23 6.92
C ALA A 410 -4.80 26.59 6.82
N GLY A 411 -4.42 27.84 7.10
CA GLY A 411 -3.04 28.31 6.86
C GLY A 411 -2.68 28.40 5.37
N LEU A 412 -3.67 28.54 4.48
CA LEU A 412 -3.49 28.61 3.03
C LEU A 412 -3.77 30.02 2.48
N PRO A 413 -3.14 30.43 1.37
CA PRO A 413 -3.46 31.68 0.68
C PRO A 413 -4.94 31.77 0.26
N ASN A 414 -5.55 32.94 0.46
CA ASN A 414 -6.97 33.19 0.14
C ASN A 414 -7.28 33.22 -1.37
N SER A 415 -6.26 33.20 -2.23
CA SER A 415 -6.41 33.16 -3.69
C SER A 415 -6.67 31.76 -4.23
N LEU A 416 -6.36 30.72 -3.45
CA LEU A 416 -6.57 29.32 -3.85
C LEU A 416 -8.04 28.94 -3.79
N THR A 417 -8.43 28.01 -4.67
CA THR A 417 -9.69 27.27 -4.56
C THR A 417 -9.42 25.83 -4.17
N LEU A 418 -10.41 25.16 -3.61
CA LEU A 418 -10.25 23.85 -2.97
C LEU A 418 -9.57 22.80 -3.88
N TYR A 419 -9.84 22.85 -5.17
CA TYR A 419 -9.45 21.81 -6.12
C TYR A 419 -8.22 22.17 -6.98
N ASP A 420 -7.84 23.44 -7.05
CA ASP A 420 -6.86 23.93 -8.02
C ASP A 420 -5.39 23.76 -7.63
N PHE A 421 -5.10 23.35 -6.40
CA PHE A 421 -3.73 23.34 -5.86
C PHE A 421 -3.23 21.96 -5.43
N THR A 422 -1.91 21.81 -5.36
CA THR A 422 -1.23 20.72 -4.64
C THR A 422 0.05 21.26 -4.00
N PRO A 423 0.36 20.92 -2.73
CA PRO A 423 1.70 21.16 -2.19
C PRO A 423 2.74 20.33 -2.95
N LEU A 424 4.00 20.75 -2.94
CA LEU A 424 5.14 19.98 -3.44
C LEU A 424 5.94 19.41 -2.26
N GLY A 425 5.45 18.31 -1.70
CA GLY A 425 6.09 17.62 -0.59
C GLY A 425 6.43 18.54 0.59
N LYS A 426 7.69 18.50 1.02
CA LYS A 426 8.22 19.30 2.13
C LYS A 426 8.93 20.59 1.69
N THR A 427 8.86 20.95 0.42
CA THR A 427 9.58 22.12 -0.14
C THR A 427 9.04 23.46 0.37
N GLY A 428 7.81 23.48 0.88
CA GLY A 428 7.10 24.71 1.26
C GLY A 428 6.47 25.45 0.06
N TYR A 429 6.58 24.90 -1.15
CA TYR A 429 5.89 25.43 -2.32
C TYR A 429 4.52 24.78 -2.54
N ILE A 430 3.60 25.57 -3.09
CA ILE A 430 2.26 25.13 -3.53
C ILE A 430 2.12 25.44 -5.01
N ALA A 431 1.86 24.42 -5.82
CA ALA A 431 1.47 24.58 -7.22
C ALA A 431 -0.05 24.80 -7.31
N SER A 432 -0.52 25.76 -8.10
CA SER A 432 -1.96 25.92 -8.36
C SER A 432 -2.26 26.32 -9.80
N LEU A 433 -3.48 26.01 -10.27
CA LEU A 433 -3.96 26.40 -11.61
C LEU A 433 -4.65 27.77 -11.56
N ASP A 434 -4.27 28.68 -12.47
CA ASP A 434 -4.99 29.94 -12.68
C ASP A 434 -6.12 29.83 -13.72
N TYR A 435 -6.76 30.96 -14.02
CA TYR A 435 -7.90 30.98 -14.92
C TYR A 435 -7.59 30.53 -16.37
N GLU A 436 -6.34 30.59 -16.79
CA GLU A 436 -5.83 30.15 -18.09
C GLU A 436 -5.24 28.73 -18.04
N ASN A 437 -5.46 28.04 -16.92
CA ASN A 437 -4.93 26.72 -16.67
C ASN A 437 -3.39 26.73 -16.65
N LYS A 438 -2.74 27.85 -16.29
CA LYS A 438 -1.29 27.89 -16.06
C LYS A 438 -1.00 27.50 -14.61
N VAL A 439 0.08 26.75 -14.42
CA VAL A 439 0.59 26.41 -13.09
C VAL A 439 1.35 27.59 -12.53
N ASN A 440 0.92 28.07 -11.37
CA ASN A 440 1.61 29.08 -10.57
C ASN A 440 2.23 28.40 -9.36
N LEU A 441 3.48 28.75 -9.04
CA LEU A 441 4.18 28.24 -7.87
C LEU A 441 4.21 29.32 -6.78
N PHE A 442 3.57 29.07 -5.65
CA PHE A 442 3.55 29.98 -4.50
C PHE A 442 4.53 29.50 -3.43
N SER A 443 5.32 30.41 -2.86
CA SER A 443 6.11 30.12 -1.66
C SER A 443 5.22 30.00 -0.42
N SER A 444 5.78 29.54 0.69
CA SER A 444 5.10 29.46 2.00
C SER A 444 4.57 30.81 2.50
N GLN A 445 5.05 31.93 1.96
CA GLN A 445 4.56 33.28 2.25
C GLN A 445 3.44 33.75 1.30
N GLY A 446 3.02 32.91 0.34
CA GLY A 446 1.98 33.22 -0.64
C GLY A 446 2.45 34.11 -1.80
N VAL A 447 3.76 34.27 -1.99
CA VAL A 447 4.33 35.04 -3.11
C VAL A 447 4.49 34.12 -4.32
N SER A 448 4.01 34.54 -5.49
CA SER A 448 4.22 33.82 -6.75
C SER A 448 5.69 33.87 -7.13
N ALA A 449 6.32 32.70 -7.19
CA ALA A 449 7.73 32.52 -7.53
C ALA A 449 7.93 32.21 -9.01
N TRP A 450 6.95 31.55 -9.66
CA TRP A 450 7.04 31.12 -11.05
C TRP A 450 5.65 30.84 -11.64
N LYS A 451 5.52 30.99 -12.96
CA LYS A 451 4.31 30.66 -13.73
C LYS A 451 4.69 29.89 -15.00
N SER A 452 3.95 28.85 -15.31
CA SER A 452 4.22 27.99 -16.47
C SER A 452 3.94 28.68 -17.80
N ALA A 453 4.74 28.36 -18.81
CA ALA A 453 4.47 28.76 -20.19
C ALA A 453 3.34 27.93 -20.82
N GLU A 454 3.30 26.63 -20.53
CA GLU A 454 2.28 25.68 -20.99
C GLU A 454 1.05 25.69 -20.07
N SER A 455 -0.11 25.30 -20.59
CA SER A 455 -1.33 25.09 -19.79
C SER A 455 -1.47 23.64 -19.36
N TYR A 456 -1.90 23.40 -18.13
CA TYR A 456 -2.11 22.11 -17.48
C TYR A 456 -3.51 22.07 -16.83
N GLY A 457 -4.01 20.90 -16.49
CA GLY A 457 -5.40 20.68 -16.11
C GLY A 457 -6.32 20.71 -17.35
N GLY A 458 -7.37 21.53 -17.27
CA GLY A 458 -8.45 21.56 -18.25
C GLY A 458 -9.57 20.58 -17.88
N SER A 459 -10.79 21.07 -17.71
CA SER A 459 -11.97 20.25 -17.41
C SER A 459 -13.15 20.62 -18.29
N ASP A 460 -13.93 19.62 -18.70
CA ASP A 460 -15.24 19.81 -19.34
C ASP A 460 -16.35 20.06 -18.31
N VAL A 461 -16.01 20.17 -17.02
CA VAL A 461 -16.93 20.41 -15.92
C VAL A 461 -16.95 21.89 -15.54
N ILE A 462 -18.14 22.46 -15.56
CA ILE A 462 -18.41 23.82 -15.10
C ILE A 462 -19.22 23.78 -13.82
N ILE A 463 -18.75 24.50 -12.81
CA ILE A 463 -19.40 24.62 -11.52
C ILE A 463 -20.19 25.93 -11.50
N GLU A 464 -21.51 25.81 -11.47
CA GLU A 464 -22.42 26.95 -11.30
C GLU A 464 -22.61 27.28 -9.82
N SER A 465 -22.63 28.59 -9.52
CA SER A 465 -23.04 29.16 -8.23
C SER A 465 -24.51 28.86 -7.90
N GLY A 466 -24.89 29.01 -6.63
CA GLY A 466 -26.25 28.69 -6.18
C GLY A 466 -27.36 29.48 -6.89
N ASP A 467 -27.11 30.75 -7.25
CA ASP A 467 -28.05 31.59 -7.99
C ASP A 467 -27.96 31.41 -9.53
N LYS A 468 -27.01 30.59 -9.98
CA LYS A 468 -26.71 30.27 -11.39
C LYS A 468 -26.31 31.48 -12.24
N ARG A 469 -25.91 32.60 -11.63
CA ARG A 469 -25.45 33.81 -12.34
C ARG A 469 -23.97 33.80 -12.64
N ASN A 470 -23.20 33.06 -11.84
CA ASN A 470 -21.77 32.89 -12.03
C ASN A 470 -21.41 31.41 -12.16
N SER A 471 -20.37 31.15 -12.94
CA SER A 471 -19.83 29.81 -13.12
C SER A 471 -18.31 29.84 -13.22
N MET A 472 -17.67 28.73 -12.88
CA MET A 472 -16.22 28.56 -12.93
C MET A 472 -15.89 27.18 -13.48
N GLU A 473 -14.82 27.09 -14.27
CA GLU A 473 -14.21 25.80 -14.63
C GLU A 473 -13.73 25.11 -13.36
N GLU A 474 -14.01 23.81 -13.27
CA GLU A 474 -13.41 22.92 -12.29
C GLU A 474 -11.94 22.71 -12.63
N ARG A 475 -11.04 23.29 -11.84
CA ARG A 475 -9.60 23.13 -12.05
C ARG A 475 -9.09 21.99 -11.18
N ILE A 476 -8.78 20.87 -11.81
CA ILE A 476 -8.23 19.66 -11.21
C ILE A 476 -7.08 19.12 -12.07
N GLY A 477 -6.44 18.06 -11.60
CA GLY A 477 -5.41 17.34 -12.37
C GLY A 477 -3.98 17.70 -11.99
N LEU A 478 -3.76 18.28 -10.80
CA LEU A 478 -2.44 18.41 -10.19
C LEU A 478 -2.32 17.43 -9.02
N LEU A 479 -1.23 16.66 -9.00
CA LEU A 479 -0.80 15.79 -7.91
C LEU A 479 0.70 15.99 -7.67
N SER A 480 1.20 15.57 -6.50
CA SER A 480 2.64 15.53 -6.24
C SER A 480 3.05 14.21 -5.59
N ILE A 481 4.24 13.74 -5.92
CA ILE A 481 4.87 12.56 -5.33
C ILE A 481 6.38 12.60 -5.59
N ASP A 482 7.17 12.15 -4.63
CA ASP A 482 8.62 11.92 -4.80
C ASP A 482 8.84 10.61 -5.57
N ILE A 483 8.97 10.71 -6.90
CA ILE A 483 9.27 9.57 -7.79
C ILE A 483 10.77 9.34 -7.87
N SER A 484 11.57 10.40 -7.82
CA SER A 484 13.04 10.30 -7.95
C SER A 484 13.73 9.74 -6.69
N GLY A 485 13.04 9.74 -5.55
CA GLY A 485 13.55 9.29 -4.26
C GLY A 485 14.53 10.27 -3.62
N ASP A 486 14.54 11.52 -4.07
CA ASP A 486 15.45 12.56 -3.59
C ASP A 486 14.88 13.37 -2.41
N GLY A 487 13.66 13.06 -1.97
CA GLY A 487 12.95 13.75 -0.90
C GLY A 487 12.16 14.98 -1.36
N VAL A 488 12.10 15.26 -2.67
CA VAL A 488 11.38 16.38 -3.28
C VAL A 488 10.32 15.86 -4.25
N ASP A 489 9.05 16.15 -3.94
CA ASP A 489 7.98 15.74 -4.84
C ASP A 489 8.08 16.39 -6.23
N GLU A 490 7.95 15.56 -7.27
CA GLU A 490 7.61 16.02 -8.61
C GLU A 490 6.11 16.36 -8.73
N LEU A 491 5.81 17.38 -9.51
CA LEU A 491 4.45 17.72 -9.91
C LEU A 491 4.02 16.82 -11.07
N ILE A 492 2.94 16.06 -10.85
CA ILE A 492 2.24 15.33 -11.91
C ILE A 492 1.01 16.13 -12.33
N ALA A 493 0.96 16.48 -13.61
CA ALA A 493 -0.07 17.37 -14.15
C ALA A 493 -0.75 16.76 -15.37
N ALA A 494 -2.08 16.65 -15.33
CA ALA A 494 -2.89 16.40 -16.53
C ALA A 494 -2.75 17.57 -17.50
N GLN A 495 -2.92 17.32 -18.79
CA GLN A 495 -2.99 18.34 -19.83
C GLN A 495 -4.05 17.91 -20.84
N ASN A 496 -5.30 18.33 -20.63
CA ASN A 496 -6.39 18.10 -21.56
C ASN A 496 -6.31 19.09 -22.73
N LEU A 497 -6.36 18.57 -23.95
CA LEU A 497 -6.13 19.28 -25.21
C LEU A 497 -7.46 19.53 -25.95
N LEU A 498 -7.68 20.79 -26.33
CA LEU A 498 -8.87 21.24 -27.02
C LEU A 498 -8.90 20.81 -28.49
N GLU A 499 -10.11 20.57 -29.00
CA GLU A 499 -10.36 20.37 -30.43
C GLU A 499 -9.96 21.61 -31.25
N GLY A 500 -9.10 21.42 -32.28
CA GLY A 500 -8.68 22.49 -33.20
C GLY A 500 -7.40 23.24 -32.83
N GLY A 501 -6.74 22.88 -31.71
CA GLY A 501 -5.51 23.55 -31.25
C GLY A 501 -5.77 24.96 -30.71
N ILE A 502 -4.73 25.58 -30.13
CA ILE A 502 -4.78 26.95 -29.59
C ILE A 502 -4.86 27.96 -30.75
N ALA A 503 -5.98 27.99 -31.48
CA ALA A 503 -6.24 29.03 -32.47
C ALA A 503 -6.77 30.27 -31.72
N GLY A 504 -5.85 31.00 -31.08
CA GLY A 504 -5.87 32.43 -30.75
C GLY A 504 -7.21 33.18 -30.64
N GLY A 505 -8.22 32.61 -29.98
CA GLY A 505 -9.53 33.24 -29.81
C GLY A 505 -10.16 32.81 -28.50
N SER A 506 -10.67 33.78 -27.74
CA SER A 506 -11.27 33.59 -26.42
C SER A 506 -12.31 32.47 -26.43
N ILE A 507 -11.95 31.31 -25.90
CA ILE A 507 -12.87 30.19 -25.75
C ILE A 507 -13.87 30.58 -24.66
N ARG A 508 -15.14 30.70 -25.03
CA ARG A 508 -16.22 30.94 -24.07
C ARG A 508 -16.30 29.76 -23.09
N LEU A 509 -16.31 30.08 -21.80
CA LEU A 509 -16.49 29.13 -20.70
C LEU A 509 -17.71 28.23 -20.98
N GLY A 510 -17.55 26.90 -20.86
CA GLY A 510 -18.60 25.91 -21.10
C GLY A 510 -18.76 25.42 -22.55
N MET A 511 -17.96 25.91 -23.50
CA MET A 511 -17.87 25.34 -24.85
C MET A 511 -16.53 24.65 -25.15
N GLN A 512 -15.69 24.48 -24.13
CA GLN A 512 -14.42 23.74 -24.23
C GLN A 512 -14.72 22.26 -24.51
N LYS A 513 -14.27 21.77 -25.67
CA LYS A 513 -14.31 20.34 -26.00
C LYS A 513 -12.91 19.79 -26.02
N TYR A 514 -12.60 18.98 -25.02
CA TYR A 514 -11.33 18.28 -24.93
C TYR A 514 -11.45 16.94 -25.65
N LYS A 515 -10.63 16.73 -26.69
CA LYS A 515 -10.66 15.51 -27.51
C LYS A 515 -9.56 14.52 -27.20
N SER A 516 -8.52 15.00 -26.52
CA SER A 516 -7.43 14.18 -26.04
C SER A 516 -6.83 14.80 -24.79
N GLY A 517 -6.01 14.05 -24.08
CA GLY A 517 -5.20 14.58 -23.01
C GLY A 517 -3.94 13.77 -22.82
N ARG A 518 -2.97 14.33 -22.11
CA ARG A 518 -1.73 13.66 -21.73
C ARG A 518 -1.35 14.04 -20.30
N ILE A 519 -0.36 13.37 -19.75
CA ILE A 519 0.16 13.66 -18.41
C ILE A 519 1.62 14.10 -18.55
N ALA A 520 2.01 15.09 -17.77
CA ALA A 520 3.37 15.59 -17.67
C ALA A 520 3.88 15.47 -16.24
N ALA A 521 5.17 15.20 -16.09
CA ALA A 521 5.88 15.34 -14.82
C ALA A 521 6.85 16.51 -14.87
N LEU A 522 6.85 17.32 -13.82
CA LEU A 522 7.71 18.46 -13.67
C LEU A 522 8.46 18.38 -12.33
N SER A 523 9.78 18.53 -12.36
CA SER A 523 10.60 18.61 -11.14
C SER A 523 10.80 20.07 -10.75
N LEU A 524 10.93 20.31 -9.44
CA LEU A 524 11.32 21.60 -8.92
C LEU A 524 12.84 21.80 -9.08
N GLU A 525 13.25 22.81 -9.84
CA GLU A 525 14.63 23.28 -9.94
C GLU A 525 14.71 24.72 -9.44
N GLY A 526 15.31 24.90 -8.26
CA GLY A 526 15.34 26.20 -7.58
C GLY A 526 13.93 26.67 -7.20
N ALA A 527 13.45 27.69 -7.89
CA ALA A 527 12.10 28.26 -7.71
C ALA A 527 11.22 28.11 -8.97
N SER A 528 11.57 27.19 -9.86
CA SER A 528 10.88 26.95 -11.13
C SER A 528 10.60 25.47 -11.36
N LEU A 529 9.52 25.16 -12.06
CA LEU A 529 9.19 23.79 -12.45
C LEU A 529 9.70 23.50 -13.87
N VAL A 530 10.47 22.41 -14.01
CA VAL A 530 11.05 21.97 -15.26
C VAL A 530 10.46 20.61 -15.64
N GLU A 531 9.89 20.54 -16.84
CA GLU A 531 9.31 19.30 -17.35
C GLU A 531 10.38 18.23 -17.60
N ARG A 532 10.13 17.02 -17.10
CA ARG A 532 11.03 15.87 -17.26
C ARG A 532 10.54 14.92 -18.35
N TRP A 533 9.25 14.63 -18.34
CA TRP A 533 8.65 13.71 -19.28
C TRP A 533 7.16 14.02 -19.50
N LYS A 534 6.64 13.50 -20.61
CA LYS A 534 5.23 13.52 -20.97
C LYS A 534 4.80 12.17 -21.52
N THR A 535 3.56 11.78 -21.26
CA THR A 535 2.95 10.62 -21.92
C THR A 535 2.63 10.93 -23.37
N LYS A 536 2.32 9.87 -24.13
CA LYS A 536 1.54 9.99 -25.37
C LYS A 536 0.17 10.63 -25.09
N ASN A 537 -0.50 11.07 -26.15
CA ASN A 537 -1.87 11.51 -26.06
C ASN A 537 -2.82 10.31 -25.89
N TYR A 538 -3.75 10.43 -24.96
CA TYR A 538 -4.90 9.56 -24.78
C TYR A 538 -6.12 10.23 -25.39
N ASN A 539 -7.02 9.43 -25.99
CA ASN A 539 -8.27 9.96 -26.52
C ASN A 539 -9.21 10.34 -25.38
N GLY A 540 -9.96 11.41 -25.57
CA GLY A 540 -10.92 11.90 -24.58
C GLY A 540 -10.30 12.71 -23.44
N VAL A 541 -11.15 13.09 -22.49
CA VAL A 541 -10.79 13.93 -21.35
C VAL A 541 -10.23 13.08 -20.22
N LEU A 542 -9.05 13.41 -19.72
CA LEU A 542 -8.46 12.77 -18.54
C LEU A 542 -9.11 13.30 -17.25
N LYS A 543 -9.46 12.39 -16.34
CA LYS A 543 -10.10 12.68 -15.05
C LYS A 543 -9.64 11.71 -13.96
N GLY A 544 -9.93 12.07 -12.70
CA GLY A 544 -9.73 11.22 -11.53
C GLY A 544 -8.29 10.78 -11.31
N LEU A 545 -7.31 11.64 -11.62
CA LEU A 545 -5.90 11.33 -11.39
C LEU A 545 -5.66 11.06 -9.90
N THR A 546 -5.05 9.93 -9.58
CA THR A 546 -4.67 9.53 -8.22
C THR A 546 -3.47 8.59 -8.23
N PHE A 547 -2.77 8.46 -7.10
CA PHE A 547 -1.75 7.43 -6.92
C PHE A 547 -2.33 6.25 -6.15
N ALA A 548 -2.07 5.05 -6.64
CA ALA A 548 -2.46 3.82 -5.96
C ALA A 548 -1.24 2.91 -5.80
N ARG A 549 -1.28 2.08 -4.76
CA ARG A 549 -0.42 0.91 -4.57
C ARG A 549 -1.22 -0.36 -4.86
N PRO A 550 -1.53 -0.64 -6.14
CA PRO A 550 -2.17 -1.89 -6.50
C PRO A 550 -1.21 -3.05 -6.20
N LEU A 551 -1.79 -4.19 -5.85
CA LEU A 551 -1.09 -5.36 -5.34
C LEU A 551 0.19 -5.65 -6.14
N SER A 552 1.36 -5.53 -5.49
CA SER A 552 2.68 -5.90 -6.03
C SER A 552 3.11 -5.24 -7.36
N ARG A 553 2.58 -4.04 -7.68
CA ARG A 553 3.02 -3.25 -8.84
C ARG A 553 3.73 -1.93 -8.50
N GLY A 554 4.05 -1.71 -7.22
CA GLY A 554 4.64 -0.45 -6.76
C GLY A 554 3.62 0.69 -6.80
N TRP A 555 4.11 1.94 -6.76
CA TRP A 555 3.26 3.10 -6.97
C TRP A 555 2.87 3.22 -8.45
N GLU A 556 1.58 3.31 -8.71
CA GLU A 556 1.05 3.56 -10.03
C GLU A 556 0.27 4.86 -10.04
N LEU A 557 0.40 5.60 -11.14
CA LEU A 557 -0.52 6.67 -11.48
C LEU A 557 -1.75 6.05 -12.12
N VAL A 558 -2.91 6.29 -11.52
CA VAL A 558 -4.20 5.76 -11.96
C VAL A 558 -5.08 6.94 -12.36
N PHE A 559 -5.73 6.82 -13.51
CA PHE A 559 -6.64 7.83 -14.04
C PHE A 559 -7.62 7.19 -15.01
N PHE A 560 -8.67 7.89 -15.40
CA PHE A 560 -9.54 7.42 -16.47
C PHE A 560 -9.71 8.49 -17.54
N ASN A 561 -9.94 8.05 -18.77
CA ASN A 561 -10.29 8.92 -19.88
C ASN A 561 -11.74 8.69 -20.32
N ILE A 562 -12.45 9.77 -20.63
CA ILE A 562 -13.82 9.74 -21.18
C ILE A 562 -13.79 10.21 -22.63
N GLU A 563 -14.19 9.34 -23.54
CA GLU A 563 -14.36 9.61 -24.96
C GLU A 563 -15.84 9.78 -25.31
N ASP A 564 -16.21 10.90 -25.92
CA ASP A 564 -17.55 11.07 -26.50
C ASP A 564 -17.57 10.39 -27.88
N LEU A 565 -18.24 9.24 -27.99
CA LEU A 565 -18.38 8.50 -29.25
C LEU A 565 -19.40 9.16 -30.17
N ASN A 566 -20.45 9.72 -29.58
CA ASN A 566 -21.47 10.54 -30.22
C ASN A 566 -22.21 11.37 -29.15
N LEU A 567 -23.26 12.09 -29.55
CA LEU A 567 -24.05 12.96 -28.67
C LEU A 567 -24.66 12.25 -27.43
N PHE A 568 -24.82 10.93 -27.46
CA PHE A 568 -25.53 10.17 -26.43
C PHE A 568 -24.70 9.04 -25.81
N GLN A 569 -23.54 8.72 -26.38
CA GLN A 569 -22.71 7.61 -25.95
C GLN A 569 -21.32 8.09 -25.59
N LYS A 570 -20.91 7.75 -24.37
CA LYS A 570 -19.57 7.94 -23.86
C LYS A 570 -18.91 6.60 -23.60
N LYS A 571 -17.60 6.55 -23.74
CA LYS A 571 -16.76 5.42 -23.35
C LYS A 571 -15.81 5.88 -22.26
N ALA A 572 -15.80 5.19 -21.13
CA ALA A 572 -14.81 5.42 -20.08
C ALA A 572 -13.79 4.29 -20.06
N THR A 573 -12.53 4.63 -19.88
CA THR A 573 -11.42 3.67 -19.83
C THR A 573 -10.52 4.03 -18.66
N LEU A 574 -10.39 3.12 -17.70
CA LEU A 574 -9.41 3.23 -16.62
C LEU A 574 -8.02 2.91 -17.18
N ARG A 575 -7.02 3.67 -16.73
CA ARG A 575 -5.61 3.46 -17.08
C ARG A 575 -4.76 3.45 -15.84
N THR A 576 -3.74 2.59 -15.85
CA THR A 576 -2.68 2.61 -14.84
C THR A 576 -1.32 2.74 -15.52
N LEU A 577 -0.47 3.59 -14.95
CA LEU A 577 0.88 3.83 -15.41
C LEU A 577 1.84 3.55 -14.25
N PRO A 578 2.75 2.57 -14.37
CA PRO A 578 3.81 2.38 -13.40
C PRO A 578 4.67 3.64 -13.30
N LEU A 579 4.94 4.09 -12.08
CA LEU A 579 5.95 5.11 -11.83
C LEU A 579 7.28 4.38 -11.65
N ILE A 580 8.22 4.61 -12.58
CA ILE A 580 9.55 3.97 -12.59
C ILE A 580 10.51 4.76 -11.72
#